data_AF-A0A6A5HKI7-F1
#
_entry.id   AF-A0A6A5HKI7-F1
#
_cell.length_a   1.000
_cell.length_b   1.000
_cell.length_c   1.000
_cell.angle_alpha   90.00
_cell.angle_beta   90.00
_cell.angle_gamma   90.00
#
_symmetry.space_group_name_H-M   'P 1'
#
loop_
_entity.id
_entity.type
_entity.pdbx_description
1 polymer ?
#
loop_
_entity_poly.entity_id
_entity_poly.type
_entity_poly.pdbx_seq_one_letter_code
_entity_poly.pdbx_strand_id
1 'polypeptide(L)'
;MPPPLSYPALKLVLEYLEANKRSALQKIDYLIPLRAGNLTAWKDYRVSLDELEYSADYKHVYINWKTDREEYELLKVHVAKKKLMKKYLEGRPNIHVGCVHFNYVKGYEQVPLKLNLITNKLETFCCSVVFTNFLPILDARSFPLKKLEIAQENTIDIDHPVVNTTEDVILQFIQPNEPMNGIEKLQRKKLTIQNIMDGNVDAVKIIKDWMNNGREVGTEYLLSFSFDIYFGQTLRDLKKEFNEFQNMKGINGRFLRGASRFLIPMSPTSKIIIYGTRIQSKGNTVYQLVLKVVSTD
;
A
#
# COMPACT_ATOMS: atom_id res chain seq x y z
N MET A 1 -34.07 16.10 -32.07
CA MET A 1 -32.87 16.28 -31.21
C MET A 1 -33.21 15.75 -29.83
N PRO A 2 -32.31 15.01 -29.18
CA PRO A 2 -32.48 14.68 -27.77
C PRO A 2 -32.56 15.97 -26.93
N PRO A 3 -33.33 15.97 -25.83
CA PRO A 3 -33.45 17.14 -24.97
C PRO A 3 -32.09 17.52 -24.36
N PRO A 4 -31.83 18.82 -24.13
CA PRO A 4 -30.61 19.27 -23.47
C PRO A 4 -30.49 18.68 -22.07
N LEU A 5 -29.28 18.33 -21.66
CA LEU A 5 -29.00 17.80 -20.32
C LEU A 5 -29.40 18.82 -19.26
N SER A 6 -30.08 18.33 -18.21
CA SER A 6 -30.33 19.14 -17.01
C SER A 6 -29.01 19.44 -16.29
N TYR A 7 -28.95 20.53 -15.54
CA TYR A 7 -27.74 20.89 -14.78
C TYR A 7 -27.25 19.77 -13.83
N PRO A 8 -28.11 19.04 -13.09
CA PRO A 8 -27.68 17.89 -12.29
C PRO A 8 -27.08 16.75 -13.14
N ALA A 9 -27.66 16.48 -14.32
CA ALA A 9 -27.15 15.46 -15.22
C ALA A 9 -25.80 15.86 -15.83
N LEU A 10 -25.64 17.13 -16.21
CA LEU A 10 -24.36 17.68 -16.68
C LEU A 10 -23.30 17.64 -15.58
N LYS A 11 -23.66 17.98 -14.33
CA LYS A 11 -22.76 17.90 -13.18
C LYS A 11 -22.24 16.48 -12.96
N LEU A 12 -23.10 15.48 -13.04
CA LEU A 12 -22.72 14.06 -12.95
C LEU A 12 -21.79 13.66 -14.09
N VAL A 13 -22.12 14.02 -15.35
CA VAL A 13 -21.25 13.74 -16.50
C VAL A 13 -19.87 14.35 -16.31
N LEU A 14 -19.80 15.60 -15.86
CA LEU A 14 -18.53 16.26 -15.57
C LEU A 14 -17.78 15.59 -14.41
N GLU A 15 -18.46 15.17 -13.34
CA GLU A 15 -17.84 14.50 -12.19
C GLU A 15 -17.07 13.22 -12.57
N TYR A 16 -17.61 12.45 -13.54
CA TYR A 16 -17.02 11.18 -14.01
C TYR A 16 -16.18 11.31 -15.29
N LEU A 17 -16.09 12.50 -15.87
CA LEU A 17 -15.22 12.75 -17.01
C LEU A 17 -13.75 12.74 -16.58
N GLU A 18 -12.87 12.13 -17.38
CA GLU A 18 -11.43 12.06 -17.11
C GLU A 18 -10.83 13.45 -16.85
N ALA A 19 -9.87 13.52 -15.92
CA ALA A 19 -9.27 14.78 -15.46
C ALA A 19 -8.60 15.57 -16.60
N ASN A 20 -7.97 14.89 -17.56
CA ASN A 20 -7.34 15.47 -18.74
C ASN A 20 -8.35 16.25 -19.61
N LYS A 21 -9.54 15.67 -19.88
CA LYS A 21 -10.63 16.25 -20.68
C LYS A 21 -11.30 17.42 -19.97
N ARG A 22 -11.40 17.37 -18.62
CA ARG A 22 -11.97 18.45 -17.80
C ARG A 22 -11.06 19.68 -17.70
N SER A 23 -9.75 19.51 -17.75
CA SER A 23 -8.78 20.61 -17.63
C SER A 23 -9.00 21.75 -18.64
N ALA A 24 -9.70 21.49 -19.75
CA ALA A 24 -10.07 22.48 -20.76
C ALA A 24 -11.28 23.37 -20.38
N LEU A 25 -12.09 23.01 -19.38
CA LEU A 25 -13.41 23.62 -19.06
C LEU A 25 -13.39 24.67 -17.92
N GLN A 26 -12.24 25.31 -17.74
CA GLN A 26 -11.76 26.18 -16.64
C GLN A 26 -12.75 26.99 -15.77
N LYS A 27 -13.96 27.38 -16.21
CA LYS A 27 -14.81 28.37 -15.47
C LYS A 27 -15.95 27.77 -14.65
N ILE A 28 -16.54 26.64 -15.06
CA ILE A 28 -17.71 26.03 -14.40
C ILE A 28 -17.29 24.94 -13.40
N ASP A 29 -16.01 24.55 -13.45
CA ASP A 29 -15.57 23.24 -13.03
C ASP A 29 -15.23 23.16 -11.53
N TYR A 30 -14.66 24.19 -10.92
CA TYR A 30 -14.07 24.16 -9.56
C TYR A 30 -15.01 23.68 -8.43
N LEU A 31 -16.32 23.85 -8.60
CA LEU A 31 -17.35 23.44 -7.64
C LEU A 31 -17.74 21.96 -7.73
N ILE A 32 -17.32 21.27 -8.78
CA ILE A 32 -17.61 19.85 -9.00
C ILE A 32 -16.42 19.03 -8.49
N PRO A 33 -16.63 18.01 -7.63
CA PRO A 33 -15.55 17.15 -7.18
C PRO A 33 -14.76 16.56 -8.36
N LEU A 34 -13.45 16.48 -8.20
CA LEU A 34 -12.58 15.79 -9.15
C LEU A 34 -12.44 14.34 -8.70
N ARG A 35 -12.80 13.39 -9.57
CA ARG A 35 -12.58 11.97 -9.35
C ARG A 35 -11.46 11.49 -10.26
N ALA A 36 -10.55 10.70 -9.70
CA ALA A 36 -9.48 10.05 -10.43
C ALA A 36 -9.29 8.61 -9.94
N GLY A 37 -8.70 7.77 -10.76
CA GLY A 37 -8.33 6.41 -10.39
C GLY A 37 -7.20 6.44 -9.36
N ASN A 38 -6.06 7.01 -9.75
CA ASN A 38 -4.84 7.00 -8.96
C ASN A 38 -4.19 8.38 -8.91
N LEU A 39 -3.65 8.74 -7.75
CA LEU A 39 -2.62 9.76 -7.64
C LEU A 39 -1.30 9.08 -7.33
N THR A 40 -0.24 9.49 -8.02
CA THR A 40 1.12 9.00 -7.75
C THR A 40 2.07 10.18 -7.59
N ALA A 41 2.85 10.19 -6.52
CA ALA A 41 3.90 11.16 -6.28
C ALA A 41 5.27 10.47 -6.28
N TRP A 42 6.28 11.12 -6.86
CA TRP A 42 7.65 10.59 -6.97
C TRP A 42 8.68 11.54 -6.36
N LYS A 43 9.85 10.98 -6.01
CA LYS A 43 10.99 11.72 -5.44
C LYS A 43 11.50 12.90 -6.27
N ASP A 44 11.26 12.89 -7.58
CA ASP A 44 11.70 13.91 -8.54
C ASP A 44 10.65 15.01 -8.73
N TYR A 45 9.82 15.25 -7.69
CA TYR A 45 8.78 16.26 -7.65
C TYR A 45 7.78 16.12 -8.82
N ARG A 46 7.52 14.86 -9.20
CA ARG A 46 6.45 14.53 -10.15
C ARG A 46 5.21 14.09 -9.41
N VAL A 47 4.06 14.48 -9.94
CA VAL A 47 2.75 14.07 -9.46
C VAL A 47 1.90 13.74 -10.68
N SER A 48 1.35 12.53 -10.74
CA SER A 48 0.36 12.16 -11.74
C SER A 48 -0.99 11.98 -11.08
N LEU A 49 -2.04 12.42 -11.79
CA LEU A 49 -3.42 12.11 -11.49
C LEU A 49 -3.99 11.37 -12.70
N ASP A 50 -4.06 10.04 -12.63
CA ASP A 50 -4.23 9.16 -13.79
C ASP A 50 -3.20 9.50 -14.89
N GLU A 51 -3.67 9.90 -16.08
CA GLU A 51 -2.83 10.29 -17.23
C GLU A 51 -2.29 11.74 -17.14
N LEU A 52 -2.69 12.50 -16.13
CA LEU A 52 -2.36 13.91 -16.00
C LEU A 52 -1.07 14.10 -15.16
N GLU A 53 0.07 14.36 -15.79
CA GLU A 53 1.38 14.45 -15.12
C GLU A 53 1.88 15.89 -14.92
N TYR A 54 2.19 16.26 -13.68
CA TYR A 54 2.83 17.51 -13.26
C TYR A 54 4.26 17.23 -12.80
N SER A 55 5.25 17.97 -13.30
CA SER A 55 6.62 17.95 -12.77
C SER A 55 7.11 19.33 -12.36
N ALA A 56 7.63 19.46 -11.13
CA ALA A 56 8.24 20.71 -10.66
C ALA A 56 9.58 21.02 -11.38
N ASP A 57 10.29 19.98 -11.82
CA ASP A 57 11.73 20.03 -12.13
C ASP A 57 12.11 19.99 -13.63
N TYR A 58 11.19 20.38 -14.52
CA TYR A 58 11.48 20.53 -15.96
C TYR A 58 12.67 21.46 -16.28
N LYS A 59 13.20 22.22 -15.31
CA LYS A 59 14.35 23.10 -15.54
C LYS A 59 15.65 22.33 -15.79
N HIS A 60 15.92 21.22 -15.10
CA HIS A 60 17.22 20.54 -15.22
C HIS A 60 17.39 19.74 -16.51
N VAL A 61 16.30 19.24 -17.11
CA VAL A 61 16.36 18.43 -18.35
C VAL A 61 16.73 19.27 -19.58
N TYR A 62 16.43 20.58 -19.60
CA TYR A 62 16.49 21.39 -20.83
C TYR A 62 17.45 22.59 -20.78
N ILE A 63 18.17 22.84 -19.68
CA ILE A 63 19.20 23.91 -19.63
C ILE A 63 20.36 23.63 -20.62
N ASN A 64 20.53 22.39 -21.09
CA ASN A 64 21.53 22.02 -22.09
C ASN A 64 21.11 22.26 -23.57
N TRP A 65 19.89 22.72 -23.83
CA TRP A 65 19.32 22.80 -25.18
C TRP A 65 18.90 24.24 -25.49
N LYS A 66 19.89 25.11 -25.66
CA LYS A 66 19.67 26.44 -26.25
C LYS A 66 20.22 26.45 -27.67
N THR A 67 19.46 25.92 -28.63
CA THR A 67 19.82 26.14 -30.05
C THR A 67 18.70 26.09 -31.08
N ASP A 68 17.40 25.97 -30.74
CA ASP A 68 16.32 26.04 -31.74
C ASP A 68 15.06 26.81 -31.28
N ARG A 69 14.44 27.55 -32.21
CA ARG A 69 13.26 28.42 -32.00
C ARG A 69 11.99 27.60 -31.78
N GLU A 70 11.86 26.45 -32.44
CA GLU A 70 10.70 25.55 -32.29
C GLU A 70 10.67 24.91 -30.89
N GLU A 71 11.84 24.50 -30.39
CA GLU A 71 12.00 23.96 -29.03
C GLU A 71 11.63 24.99 -27.95
N TYR A 72 11.95 26.27 -28.17
CA TYR A 72 11.60 27.36 -27.27
C TYR A 72 10.07 27.61 -27.19
N GLU A 73 9.35 27.51 -28.31
CA GLU A 73 7.90 27.64 -28.32
C GLU A 73 7.23 26.42 -27.67
N LEU A 74 7.72 25.20 -27.91
CA LEU A 74 7.29 24.00 -27.20
C LEU A 74 7.49 24.12 -25.69
N LEU A 75 8.62 24.70 -25.23
CA LEU A 75 8.88 24.97 -23.83
C LEU A 75 7.85 25.92 -23.21
N LYS A 76 7.48 27.00 -23.90
CA LYS A 76 6.44 27.93 -23.44
C LYS A 76 5.10 27.22 -23.26
N VAL A 77 4.71 26.39 -24.22
CA VAL A 77 3.47 25.59 -24.14
C VAL A 77 3.49 24.67 -22.93
N HIS A 78 4.60 23.97 -22.68
CA HIS A 78 4.75 23.11 -21.50
C HIS A 78 4.66 23.90 -20.18
N VAL A 79 5.34 25.04 -20.09
CA VAL A 79 5.29 25.90 -18.89
C VAL A 79 3.86 26.44 -18.66
N ALA A 80 3.16 26.82 -19.72
CA ALA A 80 1.77 27.27 -19.63
C ALA A 80 0.84 26.14 -19.16
N LYS A 81 0.96 24.94 -19.75
CA LYS A 81 0.19 23.75 -19.35
C LYS A 81 0.44 23.38 -17.89
N LYS A 82 1.69 23.42 -17.44
CA LYS A 82 2.08 23.19 -16.04
C LYS A 82 1.41 24.18 -15.08
N LYS A 83 1.47 25.48 -15.38
CA LYS A 83 0.84 26.52 -14.55
C LYS A 83 -0.67 26.33 -14.48
N LEU A 84 -1.30 26.03 -15.62
CA LEU A 84 -2.74 25.76 -15.68
C LEU A 84 -3.11 24.57 -14.81
N MET A 85 -2.36 23.48 -14.91
CA MET A 85 -2.62 22.26 -14.16
C MET A 85 -2.41 22.40 -12.67
N LYS A 86 -1.35 23.12 -12.26
CA LYS A 86 -1.16 23.50 -10.86
C LYS A 86 -2.36 24.26 -10.33
N LYS A 87 -2.77 25.33 -11.02
CA LYS A 87 -3.95 26.12 -10.66
C LYS A 87 -5.23 25.26 -10.63
N TYR A 88 -5.36 24.33 -11.57
CA TYR A 88 -6.51 23.44 -11.67
C TYR A 88 -6.60 22.48 -10.48
N LEU A 89 -5.49 21.88 -10.06
CA LEU A 89 -5.45 20.92 -8.95
C LEU A 89 -5.50 21.62 -7.59
N GLU A 90 -4.71 22.67 -7.38
CA GLU A 90 -4.66 23.40 -6.10
C GLU A 90 -5.91 24.24 -5.83
N GLY A 91 -6.68 24.60 -6.86
CA GLY A 91 -7.96 25.28 -6.72
C GLY A 91 -9.11 24.38 -6.30
N ARG A 92 -8.88 23.06 -6.12
CA ARG A 92 -9.91 22.09 -5.76
C ARG A 92 -10.00 21.95 -4.25
N PRO A 93 -11.18 22.12 -3.64
CA PRO A 93 -11.34 21.88 -2.21
C PRO A 93 -11.17 20.39 -1.87
N ASN A 94 -11.56 19.48 -2.78
CA ASN A 94 -11.55 18.04 -2.58
C ASN A 94 -11.21 17.31 -3.88
N ILE A 95 -10.30 16.35 -3.81
CA ILE A 95 -9.98 15.43 -4.92
C ILE A 95 -10.19 14.00 -4.44
N HIS A 96 -11.16 13.31 -5.00
CA HIS A 96 -11.44 11.91 -4.72
C HIS A 96 -10.55 11.03 -5.60
N VAL A 97 -9.76 10.17 -4.98
CA VAL A 97 -8.88 9.24 -5.68
C VAL A 97 -9.13 7.82 -5.18
N GLY A 98 -9.06 6.85 -6.09
CA GLY A 98 -9.18 5.43 -5.74
C GLY A 98 -7.99 4.93 -4.92
N CYS A 99 -6.79 5.43 -5.22
CA CYS A 99 -5.56 5.13 -4.49
C CYS A 99 -4.56 6.30 -4.56
N VAL A 100 -3.82 6.51 -3.47
CA VAL A 100 -2.67 7.43 -3.40
C VAL A 100 -1.40 6.60 -3.26
N HIS A 101 -0.46 6.79 -4.18
CA HIS A 101 0.84 6.10 -4.20
C HIS A 101 1.98 7.10 -3.98
N PHE A 102 2.87 6.79 -3.04
CA PHE A 102 4.12 7.52 -2.83
C PHE A 102 5.31 6.64 -3.20
N ASN A 103 6.09 7.06 -4.20
CA ASN A 103 7.24 6.33 -4.71
C ASN A 103 8.54 7.08 -4.40
N TYR A 104 9.35 6.53 -3.51
CA TYR A 104 10.65 7.08 -3.11
C TYR A 104 10.58 8.47 -2.44
N VAL A 105 9.39 8.87 -1.97
CA VAL A 105 9.14 10.20 -1.39
C VAL A 105 9.50 10.19 0.09
N LYS A 106 10.04 11.31 0.61
CA LYS A 106 10.41 11.45 2.03
C LYS A 106 9.33 12.06 2.92
N GLY A 107 8.15 12.34 2.37
CA GLY A 107 7.03 12.94 3.07
C GLY A 107 6.16 13.80 2.15
N TYR A 108 4.99 14.19 2.64
CA TYR A 108 4.04 15.00 1.86
C TYR A 108 4.62 16.35 1.39
N GLU A 109 5.61 16.89 2.08
CA GLU A 109 6.27 18.17 1.76
C GLU A 109 7.00 18.16 0.41
N GLN A 110 7.41 16.97 -0.06
CA GLN A 110 8.01 16.82 -1.39
C GLN A 110 6.96 16.83 -2.52
N VAL A 111 5.67 16.75 -2.20
CA VAL A 111 4.61 16.89 -3.20
C VAL A 111 4.53 18.37 -3.58
N PRO A 112 4.87 18.74 -4.83
CA PRO A 112 4.97 20.15 -5.25
C PRO A 112 3.61 20.83 -5.53
N LEU A 113 2.54 20.26 -4.97
CA LEU A 113 1.16 20.69 -5.14
C LEU A 113 0.48 20.70 -3.77
N LYS A 114 -0.29 21.75 -3.50
CA LYS A 114 -1.20 21.79 -2.35
C LYS A 114 -2.48 21.03 -2.69
N LEU A 115 -2.58 19.79 -2.22
CA LEU A 115 -3.70 18.91 -2.52
C LEU A 115 -4.48 18.56 -1.24
N ASN A 116 -5.80 18.43 -1.37
CA ASN A 116 -6.66 17.84 -0.34
C ASN A 116 -7.29 16.55 -0.88
N LEU A 117 -6.72 15.41 -0.51
CA LEU A 117 -7.04 14.11 -1.10
C LEU A 117 -8.01 13.31 -0.24
N ILE A 118 -9.04 12.75 -0.86
CA ILE A 118 -9.95 11.80 -0.22
C ILE A 118 -9.73 10.44 -0.89
N THR A 119 -9.22 9.47 -0.14
CA THR A 119 -8.88 8.13 -0.65
C THR A 119 -9.33 7.04 0.30
N ASN A 120 -9.54 5.84 -0.24
CA ASN A 120 -9.70 4.63 0.57
C ASN A 120 -8.41 3.81 0.67
N LYS A 121 -7.39 4.13 -0.13
CA LYS A 121 -6.15 3.36 -0.25
C LYS A 121 -4.93 4.25 -0.22
N LEU A 122 -3.94 3.85 0.57
CA LEU A 122 -2.63 4.49 0.64
C LEU A 122 -1.57 3.42 0.42
N GLU A 123 -0.67 3.66 -0.53
CA GLU A 123 0.45 2.78 -0.84
C GLU A 123 1.75 3.59 -0.81
N THR A 124 2.74 3.13 -0.04
CA THR A 124 4.08 3.72 0.01
C THR A 124 5.10 2.71 -0.48
N PHE A 125 6.03 3.16 -1.32
CA PHE A 125 7.03 2.31 -1.94
C PHE A 125 8.42 2.94 -1.89
N CYS A 126 9.39 2.22 -1.31
CA CYS A 126 10.76 2.70 -1.10
C CYS A 126 10.84 4.06 -0.39
N CYS A 127 9.92 4.34 0.53
CA CYS A 127 9.90 5.59 1.28
C CYS A 127 10.76 5.46 2.53
N SER A 128 11.85 6.21 2.62
CA SER A 128 12.81 6.12 3.73
C SER A 128 12.33 6.78 5.04
N VAL A 129 11.02 6.95 5.21
CA VAL A 129 10.38 7.64 6.33
C VAL A 129 9.13 6.88 6.75
N VAL A 130 8.66 7.16 7.96
CA VAL A 130 7.41 6.58 8.46
C VAL A 130 6.22 6.99 7.60
N PHE A 131 5.30 6.06 7.34
CA PHE A 131 4.15 6.35 6.46
C PHE A 131 3.25 7.49 7.01
N THR A 132 3.31 7.76 8.32
CA THR A 132 2.55 8.84 8.98
C THR A 132 2.91 10.22 8.43
N ASN A 133 4.12 10.37 7.86
CA ASN A 133 4.55 11.58 7.14
C ASN A 133 3.75 11.86 5.87
N PHE A 134 2.87 10.96 5.41
CA PHE A 134 2.00 11.20 4.25
C PHE A 134 0.57 11.53 4.64
N LEU A 135 0.15 11.29 5.88
CA LEU A 135 -1.23 11.50 6.32
C LEU A 135 -1.71 12.97 6.21
N PRO A 136 -0.88 14.01 6.41
CA PRO A 136 -1.34 15.40 6.32
C PRO A 136 -1.92 15.83 4.97
N ILE A 137 -1.62 15.12 3.87
CA ILE A 137 -2.18 15.40 2.54
C ILE A 137 -3.58 14.79 2.35
N LEU A 138 -3.99 13.88 3.26
CA LEU A 138 -5.26 13.19 3.23
C LEU A 138 -6.29 13.93 4.09
N ASP A 139 -7.48 14.10 3.54
CA ASP A 139 -8.65 14.58 4.26
C ASP A 139 -9.10 13.53 5.30
N ALA A 140 -9.61 14.00 6.44
CA ALA A 140 -10.10 13.14 7.52
C ALA A 140 -11.16 12.11 7.08
N ARG A 141 -11.94 12.42 6.02
CA ARG A 141 -12.91 11.49 5.42
C ARG A 141 -12.29 10.25 4.78
N SER A 142 -10.98 10.21 4.60
CA SER A 142 -10.24 9.03 4.12
C SER A 142 -10.17 7.92 5.18
N PHE A 143 -10.42 8.24 6.46
CA PHE A 143 -10.23 7.31 7.56
C PHE A 143 -11.55 6.73 8.09
N PRO A 144 -11.57 5.44 8.48
CA PRO A 144 -10.49 4.46 8.32
C PRO A 144 -10.25 4.09 6.85
N LEU A 145 -9.00 3.84 6.48
CA LEU A 145 -8.66 3.38 5.13
C LEU A 145 -9.19 1.96 4.92
N LYS A 146 -9.47 1.61 3.66
CA LYS A 146 -9.75 0.22 3.27
C LYS A 146 -8.47 -0.57 3.04
N LYS A 147 -7.41 0.07 2.54
CA LYS A 147 -6.12 -0.58 2.29
C LYS A 147 -4.95 0.34 2.65
N LEU A 148 -3.97 -0.20 3.36
CA LEU A 148 -2.68 0.42 3.63
C LEU A 148 -1.58 -0.55 3.19
N GLU A 149 -0.78 -0.16 2.22
CA GLU A 149 0.40 -0.92 1.78
C GLU A 149 1.67 -0.12 2.05
N ILE A 150 2.61 -0.74 2.77
CA ILE A 150 3.88 -0.12 3.14
C ILE A 150 5.01 -1.00 2.64
N ALA A 151 5.78 -0.48 1.68
CA ALA A 151 6.95 -1.16 1.15
C ALA A 151 8.24 -0.41 1.53
N GLN A 152 9.08 -1.09 2.34
CA GLN A 152 10.37 -0.66 2.87
C GLN A 152 10.32 0.53 3.87
N GLU A 153 9.80 0.24 5.08
CA GLU A 153 9.92 1.07 6.28
C GLU A 153 10.68 0.26 7.36
N ASN A 154 11.70 0.83 8.00
CA ASN A 154 12.56 0.09 8.95
C ASN A 154 11.85 -0.22 10.29
N THR A 155 10.75 0.48 10.56
CA THR A 155 9.97 0.40 11.79
C THR A 155 8.51 0.58 11.44
N ILE A 156 7.59 -0.13 12.07
CA ILE A 156 6.15 0.18 11.95
C ILE A 156 5.77 0.99 13.17
N ASP A 157 5.01 2.06 12.98
CA ASP A 157 4.30 2.72 14.07
C ASP A 157 3.11 1.84 14.53
N ILE A 158 3.40 0.86 15.37
CA ILE A 158 2.49 -0.22 15.83
C ILE A 158 1.27 0.33 16.56
N ASP A 159 1.44 1.47 17.23
CA ASP A 159 0.40 2.09 18.05
C ASP A 159 -0.41 3.13 17.25
N HIS A 160 -0.11 3.32 15.97
CA HIS A 160 -0.81 4.31 15.16
C HIS A 160 -2.27 3.88 14.85
N PRO A 161 -3.27 4.75 15.09
CA PRO A 161 -4.68 4.42 14.83
C PRO A 161 -4.95 3.98 13.39
N VAL A 162 -4.24 4.55 12.40
CA VAL A 162 -4.41 4.16 10.99
C VAL A 162 -3.96 2.72 10.75
N VAL A 163 -2.87 2.27 11.38
CA VAL A 163 -2.44 0.86 11.27
C VAL A 163 -3.52 -0.04 11.87
N ASN A 164 -4.11 0.30 13.01
CA ASN A 164 -5.06 -0.56 13.72
C ASN A 164 -6.49 -0.53 13.17
N THR A 165 -6.93 0.58 12.57
CA THR A 165 -8.30 0.76 12.06
C THR A 165 -8.47 0.43 10.58
N THR A 166 -7.38 0.41 9.79
CA THR A 166 -7.44 0.03 8.38
C THR A 166 -7.95 -1.40 8.22
N GLU A 167 -8.76 -1.68 7.20
CA GLU A 167 -9.29 -3.03 6.97
C GLU A 167 -8.19 -4.02 6.52
N ASP A 168 -7.49 -3.69 5.44
CA ASP A 168 -6.40 -4.50 4.86
C ASP A 168 -5.05 -3.80 5.01
N VAL A 169 -4.11 -4.42 5.72
CA VAL A 169 -2.75 -3.90 5.92
C VAL A 169 -1.76 -4.89 5.31
N ILE A 170 -0.96 -4.37 4.39
CA ILE A 170 0.07 -5.11 3.67
C ILE A 170 1.42 -4.48 3.97
N LEU A 171 2.35 -5.30 4.46
CA LEU A 171 3.75 -4.94 4.63
C LEU A 171 4.56 -5.65 3.56
N GLN A 172 5.44 -4.94 2.87
CA GLN A 172 6.20 -5.51 1.77
C GLN A 172 7.70 -5.23 1.95
N PHE A 173 8.50 -6.28 1.78
CA PHE A 173 9.96 -6.17 1.75
C PHE A 173 10.46 -5.95 0.32
N ILE A 174 11.50 -5.13 0.20
CA ILE A 174 12.14 -4.81 -1.07
C ILE A 174 13.56 -5.38 -1.13
N GLN A 175 14.22 -5.53 0.03
CA GLN A 175 15.59 -6.03 0.14
C GLN A 175 15.68 -7.11 1.23
N PRO A 176 16.59 -8.09 1.08
CA PRO A 176 16.89 -9.04 2.14
C PRO A 176 17.64 -8.34 3.29
N ASN A 177 17.64 -8.97 4.47
CA ASN A 177 18.35 -8.54 5.67
C ASN A 177 17.95 -7.16 6.20
N GLU A 178 16.77 -6.68 5.83
CA GLU A 178 16.13 -5.49 6.40
C GLU A 178 14.95 -5.95 7.25
N PRO A 179 15.15 -6.28 8.55
CA PRO A 179 14.07 -6.68 9.42
C PRO A 179 13.17 -5.49 9.76
N MET A 180 11.87 -5.70 9.67
CA MET A 180 10.89 -4.70 10.10
C MET A 180 10.55 -4.94 11.56
N ASN A 181 10.99 -4.01 12.42
CA ASN A 181 10.87 -4.20 13.86
C ASN A 181 9.42 -4.04 14.34
N GLY A 182 9.02 -4.93 15.26
CA GLY A 182 7.78 -4.83 16.02
C GLY A 182 6.54 -5.42 15.34
N ILE A 183 6.70 -6.16 14.24
CA ILE A 183 5.63 -6.98 13.62
C ILE A 183 4.96 -7.88 14.67
N GLU A 184 5.75 -8.46 15.57
CA GLU A 184 5.26 -9.37 16.62
C GLU A 184 4.27 -8.67 17.57
N LYS A 185 4.44 -7.36 17.79
CA LYS A 185 3.63 -6.57 18.74
C LYS A 185 2.34 -6.01 18.14
N LEU A 186 2.20 -5.99 16.81
CA LEU A 186 0.98 -5.55 16.15
C LEU A 186 -0.21 -6.34 16.66
N GLN A 187 -1.30 -5.69 17.11
CA GLN A 187 -2.48 -6.35 17.70
C GLN A 187 -3.62 -6.62 16.70
N ARG A 188 -3.35 -6.49 15.40
CA ARG A 188 -4.37 -6.64 14.36
C ARG A 188 -4.84 -8.09 14.19
N LYS A 189 -6.11 -8.27 13.87
CA LYS A 189 -6.65 -9.59 13.48
C LYS A 189 -6.10 -10.11 12.16
N LYS A 190 -5.87 -9.23 11.19
CA LYS A 190 -5.42 -9.60 9.85
C LYS A 190 -4.20 -8.78 9.45
N LEU A 191 -3.19 -9.46 8.94
CA LEU A 191 -1.98 -8.86 8.41
C LEU A 191 -1.45 -9.71 7.25
N THR A 192 -1.10 -9.05 6.15
CA THR A 192 -0.38 -9.69 5.05
C THR A 192 1.03 -9.12 5.02
N ILE A 193 2.02 -10.00 4.94
CA ILE A 193 3.42 -9.64 4.73
C ILE A 193 3.86 -10.28 3.42
N GLN A 194 4.44 -9.48 2.52
CA GLN A 194 4.80 -9.87 1.17
C GLN A 194 6.30 -9.73 0.92
N ASN A 195 6.74 -10.46 -0.10
CA ASN A 195 8.11 -10.47 -0.60
C ASN A 195 9.16 -10.78 0.47
N ILE A 196 8.83 -11.64 1.45
CA ILE A 196 9.79 -12.03 2.49
C ILE A 196 10.98 -12.72 1.84
N MET A 197 12.17 -12.21 2.13
CA MET A 197 13.47 -12.76 1.74
C MET A 197 14.25 -13.14 3.00
N ASP A 198 15.56 -13.35 2.86
CA ASP A 198 16.43 -13.68 3.99
C ASP A 198 16.40 -12.59 5.07
N GLY A 199 16.36 -12.99 6.35
CA GLY A 199 16.49 -12.07 7.48
C GLY A 199 15.39 -11.00 7.66
N ASN A 200 14.34 -10.97 6.83
CA ASN A 200 13.30 -9.92 6.90
C ASN A 200 12.30 -10.12 8.03
N VAL A 201 11.89 -11.36 8.29
CA VAL A 201 10.84 -11.72 9.27
C VAL A 201 11.28 -12.90 10.10
N ASP A 202 11.17 -12.75 11.41
CA ASP A 202 11.32 -13.85 12.36
C ASP A 202 9.93 -14.40 12.75
N ALA A 203 9.49 -15.44 12.05
CA ALA A 203 8.22 -16.11 12.33
C ALA A 203 8.22 -16.76 13.72
N VAL A 204 9.37 -17.26 14.20
CA VAL A 204 9.50 -17.88 15.52
C VAL A 204 9.24 -16.82 16.60
N LYS A 205 9.80 -15.63 16.45
CA LYS A 205 9.57 -14.49 17.35
C LYS A 205 8.09 -14.10 17.43
N ILE A 206 7.40 -14.01 16.28
CA ILE A 206 5.96 -13.72 16.24
C ILE A 206 5.16 -14.76 17.03
N ILE A 207 5.43 -16.05 16.81
CA ILE A 207 4.71 -17.14 17.48
C ILE A 207 4.99 -17.13 18.99
N LYS A 208 6.25 -16.94 19.41
CA LYS A 208 6.60 -16.85 20.83
C LYS A 208 5.92 -15.66 21.52
N ASP A 209 5.82 -14.52 20.84
CA ASP A 209 5.09 -13.37 21.36
C ASP A 209 3.61 -13.72 21.60
N TRP A 210 2.96 -14.36 20.61
CA TRP A 210 1.56 -14.80 20.75
C TRP A 210 1.38 -15.82 21.87
N MET A 211 2.32 -16.74 22.06
CA MET A 211 2.29 -17.70 23.19
C MET A 211 2.37 -17.00 24.54
N ASN A 212 3.21 -15.96 24.66
CA ASN A 212 3.45 -15.28 25.94
C ASN A 212 2.36 -14.25 26.28
N ASN A 213 1.87 -13.51 25.28
CA ASN A 213 0.93 -12.40 25.47
C ASN A 213 -0.52 -12.79 25.18
N GLY A 214 -0.74 -13.98 24.63
CA GLY A 214 -2.03 -14.39 24.10
C GLY A 214 -2.40 -13.64 22.82
N ARG A 215 -3.45 -14.12 22.17
CA ARG A 215 -3.97 -13.51 20.95
C ARG A 215 -5.45 -13.80 20.75
N GLU A 216 -6.16 -12.89 20.10
CA GLU A 216 -7.58 -13.09 19.82
C GLU A 216 -7.80 -14.23 18.81
N VAL A 217 -8.78 -15.09 19.09
CA VAL A 217 -9.24 -16.14 18.17
C VAL A 217 -9.70 -15.52 16.86
N GLY A 218 -9.30 -16.13 15.74
CA GLY A 218 -9.54 -15.60 14.39
C GLY A 218 -8.43 -14.68 13.89
N THR A 219 -7.40 -14.38 14.69
CA THR A 219 -6.20 -13.71 14.19
C THR A 219 -5.52 -14.57 13.13
N GLU A 220 -5.14 -13.96 12.00
CA GLU A 220 -4.54 -14.61 10.84
C GLU A 220 -3.47 -13.71 10.20
N TYR A 221 -2.22 -14.18 10.21
CA TYR A 221 -1.09 -13.54 9.53
C TYR A 221 -0.67 -14.38 8.34
N LEU A 222 -0.52 -13.73 7.18
CA LEU A 222 -0.11 -14.36 5.92
C LEU A 222 1.29 -13.88 5.55
N LEU A 223 2.28 -14.76 5.70
CA LEU A 223 3.68 -14.47 5.41
C LEU A 223 4.03 -15.04 4.02
N SER A 224 4.21 -14.17 3.02
CA SER A 224 4.44 -14.55 1.62
C SER A 224 5.90 -14.35 1.23
N PHE A 225 6.52 -15.37 0.66
CA PHE A 225 7.94 -15.43 0.36
C PHE A 225 8.21 -15.26 -1.12
N SER A 226 9.27 -14.52 -1.44
CA SER A 226 9.70 -14.29 -2.82
C SER A 226 10.24 -15.57 -3.47
N PHE A 227 10.85 -16.45 -2.67
CA PHE A 227 11.50 -17.67 -3.14
C PHE A 227 11.26 -18.84 -2.19
N ASP A 228 11.30 -20.06 -2.74
CA ASP A 228 11.12 -21.31 -2.01
C ASP A 228 12.22 -21.57 -0.97
N ILE A 229 13.45 -21.13 -1.24
CA ILE A 229 14.60 -21.30 -0.35
C ILE A 229 14.38 -20.59 1.01
N TYR A 230 13.82 -19.38 0.99
CA TYR A 230 13.55 -18.60 2.20
C TYR A 230 12.36 -19.17 2.97
N PHE A 231 11.31 -19.56 2.26
CA PHE A 231 10.19 -20.29 2.85
C PHE A 231 10.66 -21.59 3.53
N GLY A 232 11.53 -22.35 2.84
CA GLY A 232 12.13 -23.58 3.37
C GLY A 232 13.02 -23.35 4.58
N GLN A 233 13.76 -22.23 4.63
CA GLN A 233 14.53 -21.83 5.80
C GLN A 233 13.62 -21.55 7.00
N THR A 234 12.58 -20.72 6.82
CA THR A 234 11.60 -20.46 7.89
C THR A 234 10.93 -21.74 8.40
N LEU A 235 10.58 -22.68 7.52
CA LEU A 235 10.04 -23.98 7.94
C LEU A 235 11.04 -24.82 8.75
N ARG A 236 12.34 -24.76 8.43
CA ARG A 236 13.39 -25.43 9.22
C ARG A 236 13.52 -24.80 10.60
N ASP A 237 13.49 -23.47 10.69
CA ASP A 237 13.58 -22.75 11.95
C ASP A 237 12.38 -23.06 12.86
N LEU A 238 11.17 -23.05 12.29
CA LEU A 238 9.96 -23.48 12.98
C LEU A 238 10.02 -24.93 13.42
N LYS A 239 10.53 -25.84 12.58
CA LYS A 239 10.68 -27.25 12.95
C LYS A 239 11.68 -27.42 14.09
N LYS A 240 12.79 -26.69 14.06
CA LYS A 240 13.81 -26.74 15.12
C LYS A 240 13.23 -26.30 16.46
N GLU A 241 12.43 -25.23 16.47
CA GLU A 241 11.87 -24.66 17.70
C GLU A 241 10.63 -25.41 18.21
N PHE A 242 9.73 -25.80 17.30
CA PHE A 242 8.39 -26.30 17.64
C PHE A 242 8.18 -27.76 17.24
N ASN A 243 9.25 -28.56 17.19
CA ASN A 243 9.19 -29.96 16.72
C ASN A 243 8.16 -30.80 17.49
N GLU A 244 8.02 -30.56 18.79
CA GLU A 244 7.08 -31.25 19.68
C GLU A 244 5.60 -31.00 19.33
N PHE A 245 5.32 -29.88 18.65
CA PHE A 245 3.97 -29.49 18.23
C PHE A 245 3.66 -29.92 16.78
N GLN A 246 4.50 -30.75 16.17
CA GLN A 246 4.30 -31.19 14.80
C GLN A 246 3.04 -32.05 14.68
N ASN A 247 2.07 -31.60 13.89
CA ASN A 247 0.80 -32.28 13.73
C ASN A 247 0.76 -33.17 12.46
N MET A 248 0.52 -34.47 12.65
CA MET A 248 0.37 -35.44 11.56
C MET A 248 -1.10 -35.71 11.15
N LYS A 249 -2.11 -35.37 11.96
CA LYS A 249 -3.54 -35.66 11.67
C LYS A 249 -4.47 -34.56 12.26
N GLY A 250 -5.47 -34.11 11.49
CA GLY A 250 -6.60 -33.33 12.05
C GLY A 250 -6.75 -31.87 11.61
N ILE A 251 -6.04 -31.40 10.59
CA ILE A 251 -6.31 -30.10 9.95
C ILE A 251 -6.80 -30.37 8.53
N ASN A 252 -8.01 -29.92 8.19
CA ASN A 252 -8.57 -30.00 6.84
C ASN A 252 -8.23 -28.71 6.06
N GLY A 253 -7.69 -28.84 4.84
CA GLY A 253 -7.32 -27.68 4.01
C GLY A 253 -6.36 -28.02 2.86
N ARG A 254 -6.20 -27.09 1.92
CA ARG A 254 -5.24 -27.19 0.81
C ARG A 254 -3.85 -26.78 1.29
N PHE A 255 -3.14 -27.72 1.93
CA PHE A 255 -1.78 -27.50 2.42
C PHE A 255 -0.73 -27.83 1.36
N LEU A 256 0.47 -27.29 1.53
CA LEU A 256 1.64 -27.71 0.78
C LEU A 256 2.02 -29.14 1.19
N ARG A 257 1.86 -30.11 0.27
CA ARG A 257 2.11 -31.53 0.54
C ARG A 257 3.55 -31.75 0.98
N GLY A 258 3.75 -32.43 2.11
CA GLY A 258 5.06 -32.73 2.66
C GLY A 258 5.69 -31.62 3.53
N ALA A 259 5.11 -30.42 3.58
CA ALA A 259 5.56 -29.39 4.50
C ALA A 259 5.13 -29.70 5.95
N SER A 260 5.99 -29.32 6.91
CA SER A 260 5.66 -29.40 8.34
C SER A 260 4.43 -28.54 8.67
N ARG A 261 3.63 -29.04 9.59
CA ARG A 261 2.45 -28.36 10.14
C ARG A 261 2.56 -28.40 11.65
N PHE A 262 2.17 -27.32 12.29
CA PHE A 262 2.27 -27.19 13.74
C PHE A 262 0.92 -26.83 14.34
N LEU A 263 0.64 -27.41 15.50
CA LEU A 263 -0.51 -27.10 16.32
C LEU A 263 0.01 -26.77 17.72
N ILE A 264 0.22 -25.48 17.99
CA ILE A 264 0.86 -25.01 19.22
C ILE A 264 -0.24 -24.52 20.17
N PRO A 265 -0.39 -25.13 21.37
CA PRO A 265 -1.29 -24.61 22.39
C PRO A 265 -0.89 -23.18 22.79
N MET A 266 -1.87 -22.28 22.86
CA MET A 266 -1.65 -20.90 23.32
C MET A 266 -2.37 -20.65 24.65
N SER A 267 -3.55 -21.22 24.83
CA SER A 267 -4.30 -21.22 26.09
C SER A 267 -5.13 -22.51 26.19
N PRO A 268 -5.82 -22.78 27.32
CA PRO A 268 -6.76 -23.92 27.40
C PRO A 268 -7.84 -23.92 26.32
N THR A 269 -8.22 -22.74 25.82
CA THR A 269 -9.30 -22.53 24.86
C THR A 269 -8.83 -22.17 23.45
N SER A 270 -7.52 -22.01 23.22
CA SER A 270 -7.03 -21.58 21.92
C SER A 270 -5.66 -22.16 21.54
N LYS A 271 -5.44 -22.30 20.24
CA LYS A 271 -4.24 -22.87 19.64
C LYS A 271 -3.83 -22.11 18.38
N ILE A 272 -2.53 -22.06 18.12
CA ILE A 272 -1.94 -21.50 16.91
C ILE A 272 -1.75 -22.64 15.91
N ILE A 273 -2.38 -22.51 14.74
CA ILE A 273 -2.18 -23.39 13.59
C ILE A 273 -1.16 -22.72 12.67
N ILE A 274 -0.17 -23.49 12.26
CA ILE A 274 0.86 -23.06 11.31
C ILE A 274 0.94 -24.04 10.17
N TYR A 275 0.84 -23.53 8.93
CA TYR A 275 0.97 -24.36 7.74
C TYR A 275 1.44 -23.58 6.51
N GLY A 276 2.10 -24.30 5.61
CA GLY A 276 2.46 -23.81 4.28
C GLY A 276 1.33 -23.95 3.27
N THR A 277 1.21 -22.98 2.38
CA THR A 277 0.41 -23.03 1.15
C THR A 277 1.20 -22.44 -0.02
N ARG A 278 0.67 -22.60 -1.24
CA ARG A 278 1.18 -21.95 -2.43
C ARG A 278 0.02 -21.37 -3.24
N ILE A 279 0.22 -20.17 -3.77
CA ILE A 279 -0.73 -19.53 -4.69
C ILE A 279 -0.03 -19.25 -6.01
N GLN A 280 -0.80 -19.29 -7.10
CA GLN A 280 -0.33 -18.83 -8.40
C GLN A 280 -0.66 -17.35 -8.53
N SER A 281 0.37 -16.52 -8.74
CA SER A 281 0.21 -15.07 -8.90
C SER A 281 1.02 -14.60 -10.10
N LYS A 282 0.34 -14.04 -11.12
CA LYS A 282 0.94 -13.47 -12.33
C LYS A 282 1.99 -14.38 -13.02
N GLY A 283 1.76 -15.69 -13.01
CA GLY A 283 2.66 -16.69 -13.61
C GLY A 283 3.79 -17.20 -12.70
N ASN A 284 3.92 -16.65 -11.48
CA ASN A 284 4.88 -17.10 -10.47
C ASN A 284 4.18 -17.84 -9.33
N THR A 285 4.86 -18.86 -8.80
CA THR A 285 4.42 -19.54 -7.58
C THR A 285 4.89 -18.74 -6.37
N VAL A 286 3.94 -18.28 -5.54
CA VAL A 286 4.23 -17.62 -4.27
C VAL A 286 3.99 -18.62 -3.15
N TYR A 287 5.01 -18.83 -2.32
CA TYR A 287 4.91 -19.64 -1.12
C TYR A 287 4.41 -18.79 0.04
N GLN A 288 3.48 -19.31 0.82
CA GLN A 288 2.92 -18.59 1.96
C GLN A 288 2.93 -19.47 3.20
N LEU A 289 3.35 -18.91 4.32
CA LEU A 289 3.17 -19.46 5.65
C LEU A 289 1.95 -18.77 6.29
N VAL A 290 0.98 -19.56 6.71
CA VAL A 290 -0.21 -19.08 7.41
C VAL A 290 0.01 -19.31 8.91
N LEU A 291 -0.13 -18.25 9.69
CA LEU A 291 -0.21 -18.29 11.15
C LEU A 291 -1.64 -17.93 11.55
N LYS A 292 -2.35 -18.83 12.24
CA LYS A 292 -3.75 -18.61 12.58
C LYS A 292 -4.08 -19.04 13.99
N VAL A 293 -4.79 -18.19 14.72
CA VAL A 293 -5.32 -18.50 16.05
C VAL A 293 -6.74 -19.05 15.91
N VAL A 294 -6.99 -20.23 16.47
CA VAL A 294 -8.32 -20.88 16.46
C VAL A 294 -8.72 -21.32 17.87
N SER A 295 -10.03 -21.55 18.05
CA SER A 295 -10.52 -22.20 19.27
C SER A 295 -10.03 -23.64 19.37
N THR A 296 -9.92 -24.15 20.59
CA THR A 296 -9.64 -25.57 20.83
C THR A 296 -10.84 -26.46 20.47
N ASP A 297 -12.05 -25.90 20.57
CA ASP A 297 -13.36 -26.55 20.34
C ASP A 297 -13.67 -26.89 18.87
#